data_AF-T0NJ31-F1
#
_entry.id   AF-T0NJ31-F1
#
_cell.length_a   1.000
_cell.length_b   1.000
_cell.length_c   1.000
_cell.angle_alpha   90.00
_cell.angle_beta   90.00
_cell.angle_gamma   90.00
#
_symmetry.space_group_name_H-M   'P 1'
#
loop_
_entity.id
_entity.type
_entity.pdbx_description
1 polymer ?
#
loop_
_entity_poly.entity_id
_entity_poly.type
_entity_poly.pdbx_seq_one_letter_code
_entity_poly.pdbx_strand_id
1 'polypeptide(L)'
;MKNRLSKLTTIILSILTIYSVLMLSTLVVTKSNFIYYFDINYLNIPKMSGLNIGEIKLNYNYTIDYLFDNSISEFKPPTLSSSEDGSQHFFEVRNLFNLGTKLLILSLIICSVLGFIMRNYKLWYKFLKYSAIILVSIPVASLALLKVDFTKAFTLFHKIMFNNDKWLLDPVTDPIINIMPEEFFAHCGIAIIVISTIWGVILFLLYRFIHRKQICSNK
;
A
#
# COMPACT_ATOMS: atom_id res chain seq x y z
N MET A 1 -21.56 -27.84 -13.81
CA MET A 1 -20.38 -27.04 -14.24
C MET A 1 -20.58 -25.52 -14.12
N LYS A 2 -21.67 -24.93 -14.66
CA LYS A 2 -21.96 -23.47 -14.62
C LYS A 2 -21.83 -22.81 -13.22
N ASN A 3 -22.31 -23.47 -12.17
CA ASN A 3 -22.24 -22.96 -10.78
C ASN A 3 -20.85 -23.05 -10.12
N ARG A 4 -19.96 -23.94 -10.56
CA ARG A 4 -18.59 -24.02 -10.02
C ARG A 4 -17.71 -22.93 -10.66
N LEU A 5 -17.87 -22.73 -11.97
CA LEU A 5 -17.17 -21.69 -12.71
C LEU A 5 -17.49 -20.29 -12.17
N SER A 6 -18.77 -19.98 -11.93
CA SER A 6 -19.17 -18.68 -11.37
C SER A 6 -18.63 -18.42 -9.96
N LYS A 7 -18.54 -19.45 -9.11
CA LYS A 7 -17.93 -19.34 -7.77
C LYS A 7 -16.43 -19.06 -7.86
N LEU A 8 -15.71 -19.80 -8.71
CA LEU A 8 -14.27 -19.61 -8.90
C LEU A 8 -13.97 -18.20 -9.41
N THR A 9 -14.70 -17.72 -10.42
CA THR A 9 -14.49 -16.36 -10.94
C THR A 9 -14.83 -15.30 -9.90
N THR A 10 -15.85 -15.53 -9.04
CA THR A 10 -16.15 -14.64 -7.91
C THR A 10 -14.98 -14.56 -6.93
N ILE A 11 -14.35 -15.68 -6.60
CA ILE A 11 -13.18 -15.72 -5.71
C ILE A 11 -12.00 -14.96 -6.33
N ILE A 12 -11.69 -15.24 -7.60
CA ILE A 12 -10.62 -14.56 -8.34
C ILE A 12 -10.85 -13.05 -8.37
N LEU A 13 -12.03 -12.61 -8.79
CA LEU A 13 -12.40 -11.19 -8.79
C LEU A 13 -12.29 -10.57 -7.39
N SER A 14 -12.64 -11.33 -6.35
CA SER A 14 -12.56 -10.82 -4.98
C SER A 14 -11.11 -10.57 -4.57
N ILE A 15 -10.22 -11.54 -4.80
CA ILE A 15 -8.78 -11.46 -4.48
C ILE A 15 -8.13 -10.31 -5.25
N LEU A 16 -8.38 -10.24 -6.56
CA LEU A 16 -7.83 -9.18 -7.41
C LEU A 16 -8.31 -7.79 -6.97
N THR A 17 -9.60 -7.65 -6.63
CA THR A 17 -10.15 -6.38 -6.12
C THR A 17 -9.50 -5.99 -4.79
N ILE A 18 -9.32 -6.93 -3.85
CA ILE A 18 -8.68 -6.68 -2.56
C ILE A 18 -7.24 -6.21 -2.77
N TYR A 19 -6.48 -6.95 -3.56
CA TYR A 19 -5.11 -6.59 -3.91
C TYR A 19 -5.05 -5.20 -4.56
N SER A 20 -5.91 -4.92 -5.54
CA SER A 20 -5.94 -3.63 -6.22
C SER A 20 -6.24 -2.46 -5.29
N VAL A 21 -7.20 -2.61 -4.36
CA VAL A 21 -7.53 -1.57 -3.38
C VAL A 21 -6.36 -1.34 -2.42
N LEU A 22 -5.75 -2.41 -1.90
CA LEU A 22 -4.61 -2.29 -0.98
C LEU A 22 -3.41 -1.62 -1.67
N MET A 23 -3.01 -2.11 -2.84
CA MET A 23 -1.88 -1.56 -3.58
C MET A 23 -2.12 -0.10 -4.00
N LEU A 24 -3.33 0.23 -4.47
CA LEU A 24 -3.68 1.62 -4.80
C LEU A 24 -3.63 2.53 -3.56
N SER A 25 -4.12 2.05 -2.42
CA SER A 25 -4.05 2.79 -1.15
C SER A 25 -2.61 3.06 -0.76
N THR A 26 -1.72 2.07 -0.87
CA THR A 26 -0.28 2.23 -0.65
C THR A 26 0.32 3.29 -1.58
N LEU A 27 0.05 3.20 -2.89
CA LEU A 27 0.59 4.17 -3.86
C LEU A 27 0.10 5.60 -3.59
N VAL A 28 -1.18 5.77 -3.25
CA VAL A 28 -1.74 7.08 -2.90
C VAL A 28 -1.04 7.66 -1.67
N VAL A 29 -0.89 6.85 -0.62
CA VAL A 29 -0.22 7.28 0.62
C VAL A 29 1.22 7.68 0.35
N THR A 30 2.01 6.79 -0.27
CA THR A 30 3.45 7.01 -0.50
C THR A 30 3.72 8.20 -1.43
N LYS A 31 2.91 8.40 -2.48
CA LYS A 31 3.13 9.49 -3.46
C LYS A 31 2.61 10.86 -3.03
N SER A 32 1.73 10.94 -2.02
CA SER A 32 1.05 12.20 -1.69
C SER A 32 1.90 13.20 -0.90
N ASN A 33 3.02 12.76 -0.30
CA ASN A 33 3.89 13.49 0.64
C ASN A 33 3.17 14.13 1.85
N PHE A 34 1.83 14.07 1.91
CA PHE A 34 0.98 14.77 2.87
C PHE A 34 1.26 14.31 4.31
N ILE A 35 1.27 12.99 4.53
CA ILE A 35 1.54 12.40 5.84
C ILE A 35 2.93 12.81 6.31
N TYR A 36 3.94 12.65 5.45
CA TYR A 36 5.31 12.99 5.81
C TYR A 36 5.46 14.47 6.16
N TYR A 37 4.89 15.36 5.37
CA TYR A 37 4.99 16.80 5.62
C TYR A 37 4.30 17.24 6.93
N PHE A 38 3.21 16.57 7.29
CA PHE A 38 2.60 16.72 8.60
C PHE A 38 3.54 16.20 9.70
N ASP A 39 4.10 15.01 9.51
CA ASP A 39 4.96 14.31 10.48
C ASP A 39 6.28 15.01 10.75
N ILE A 40 6.83 15.78 9.80
CA ILE A 40 8.04 16.59 10.03
C ILE A 40 7.93 17.40 11.32
N ASN A 41 6.80 18.08 11.52
CA ASN A 41 6.57 18.90 12.70
C ASN A 41 5.99 18.08 13.85
N TYR A 42 5.03 17.19 13.56
CA TYR A 42 4.35 16.41 14.59
C TYR A 42 5.30 15.49 15.36
N LEU A 43 6.27 14.88 14.67
CA LEU A 43 7.29 14.01 15.27
C LEU A 43 8.57 14.76 15.68
N ASN A 44 8.66 16.08 15.44
CA ASN A 44 9.86 16.89 15.68
C ASN A 44 11.12 16.35 14.96
N ILE A 45 10.97 15.92 13.70
CA ILE A 45 12.07 15.38 12.87
C ILE A 45 13.29 16.31 12.80
N PRO A 46 13.16 17.66 12.70
CA PRO A 46 14.32 18.55 12.74
C PRO A 46 15.18 18.39 13.99
N LYS A 47 14.58 18.15 15.15
CA LYS A 47 15.31 17.96 16.41
C LYS A 47 16.00 16.59 16.45
N MET A 48 15.34 15.54 15.93
CA MET A 48 15.88 14.17 15.92
C MET A 48 17.04 14.03 14.94
N SER A 49 16.91 14.63 13.75
CA SER A 49 17.90 14.52 12.67
C SER A 49 19.02 15.56 12.74
N GLY A 50 18.78 16.69 13.43
CA GLY A 50 19.69 17.85 13.40
C GLY A 50 19.65 18.64 12.09
N LEU A 51 18.72 18.33 11.19
CA LEU A 51 18.58 18.97 9.88
C LEU A 51 17.48 20.02 9.88
N ASN A 52 17.59 21.02 9.01
CA ASN A 52 16.50 21.96 8.82
C ASN A 52 15.37 21.36 7.95
N ILE A 53 14.15 21.91 8.06
CA ILE A 53 12.96 21.40 7.35
C ILE A 53 13.16 21.36 5.82
N GLY A 54 13.91 22.30 5.25
CA GLY A 54 14.20 22.34 3.83
C GLY A 54 15.03 21.14 3.38
N GLU A 55 16.10 20.82 4.11
CA GLU A 55 16.94 19.64 3.86
C GLU A 55 16.16 18.34 4.03
N ILE A 56 15.32 18.25 5.06
CA ILE A 56 14.46 17.08 5.30
C ILE A 56 13.53 16.83 4.11
N LYS A 57 12.82 17.86 3.66
CA LYS A 57 11.91 17.75 2.50
C LYS A 57 12.67 17.44 1.22
N LEU A 58 13.83 18.04 1.02
CA LEU A 58 14.67 17.81 -0.15
C LEU A 58 15.06 16.33 -0.28
N ASN A 59 15.58 15.73 0.79
CA ASN A 59 16.00 14.32 0.77
C ASN A 59 14.80 13.37 0.71
N TYR A 60 13.72 13.65 1.43
CA TYR A 60 12.52 12.82 1.35
C TYR A 60 11.89 12.84 -0.06
N ASN A 61 11.73 14.02 -0.66
CA ASN A 61 11.17 14.12 -2.01
C ASN A 61 12.05 13.39 -3.02
N TYR A 62 13.37 13.54 -2.92
CA TYR A 62 14.31 12.77 -3.72
C TYR A 62 14.09 11.26 -3.56
N THR A 63 13.91 10.77 -2.33
CA THR A 63 13.63 9.34 -2.09
C THR A 63 12.34 8.90 -2.79
N ILE A 64 11.27 9.69 -2.70
CA ILE A 64 10.01 9.38 -3.40
C ILE A 64 10.20 9.39 -4.92
N ASP A 65 10.91 10.39 -5.46
CA ASP A 65 11.22 10.46 -6.88
C ASP A 65 12.04 9.24 -7.32
N TYR A 66 13.08 8.86 -6.58
CA TYR A 66 13.89 7.65 -6.86
C TYR A 66 13.04 6.38 -6.92
N LEU A 67 12.09 6.23 -5.99
CA LEU A 67 11.23 5.04 -5.93
C LEU A 67 10.26 4.92 -7.11
N PHE A 68 9.95 6.03 -7.80
CA PHE A 68 8.92 6.05 -8.86
C PHE A 68 9.40 6.57 -10.22
N ASP A 69 10.61 7.13 -10.31
CA ASP A 69 11.27 7.53 -11.54
C ASP A 69 12.50 6.65 -11.79
N ASN A 70 12.38 5.77 -12.79
CA ASN A 70 13.46 4.86 -13.17
C ASN A 70 14.61 5.58 -13.92
N SER A 71 14.48 6.87 -14.23
CA SER A 71 15.58 7.67 -14.80
C SER A 71 16.70 7.93 -13.79
N ILE A 72 16.39 7.87 -12.49
CA ILE A 72 17.36 8.03 -11.40
C ILE A 72 18.06 6.67 -11.18
N SER A 73 19.30 6.56 -11.66
CA SER A 73 20.02 5.29 -11.71
C SER A 73 20.44 4.75 -10.34
N GLU A 74 20.85 5.64 -9.44
CA GLU A 74 21.43 5.32 -8.14
C GLU A 74 20.70 6.08 -7.02
N PHE A 75 20.57 5.44 -5.86
CA PHE A 75 20.04 6.11 -4.68
C PHE A 75 21.13 6.93 -3.99
N LYS A 76 21.07 8.25 -4.19
CA LYS A 76 22.04 9.21 -3.64
C LYS A 76 21.31 10.49 -3.21
N PRO A 77 20.80 10.53 -1.98
CA PRO A 77 20.11 11.71 -1.46
C PRO A 77 20.97 12.98 -1.55
N PRO A 78 20.39 14.15 -1.83
CA PRO A 78 21.18 15.36 -2.15
C PRO A 78 22.14 15.84 -1.07
N THR A 79 21.79 15.68 0.21
CA THR A 79 22.61 16.19 1.33
C THR A 79 22.95 15.12 2.37
N LEU A 80 22.57 13.86 2.13
CA LEU A 80 22.80 12.75 3.04
C LEU A 80 23.70 11.71 2.40
N SER A 81 24.58 11.09 3.19
CA SER A 81 25.32 9.92 2.75
C SER A 81 24.38 8.73 2.60
N SER A 82 24.80 7.78 1.77
CA SER A 82 24.17 6.47 1.62
C SER A 82 25.27 5.45 1.45
N SER A 83 25.28 4.42 2.28
CA SER A 83 26.19 3.28 2.13
C SER A 83 25.78 2.42 0.93
N GLU A 84 26.62 1.47 0.54
CA GLU A 84 26.27 0.51 -0.51
C GLU A 84 25.05 -0.33 -0.10
N ASP A 85 24.95 -0.71 1.18
CA ASP A 85 23.82 -1.48 1.70
C ASP A 85 22.54 -0.66 1.77
N GLY A 86 22.62 0.61 2.20
CA GLY A 86 21.48 1.52 2.18
C GLY A 86 20.96 1.76 0.76
N SER A 87 21.86 2.05 -0.18
CA SER A 87 21.52 2.20 -1.60
C SER A 87 20.90 0.94 -2.20
N GLN A 88 21.43 -0.24 -1.85
CA GLN A 88 20.86 -1.52 -2.26
C GLN A 88 19.46 -1.74 -1.67
N HIS A 89 19.22 -1.39 -0.40
CA HIS A 89 17.91 -1.50 0.21
C HIS A 89 16.86 -0.65 -0.52
N PHE A 90 17.16 0.63 -0.80
CA PHE A 90 16.23 1.48 -1.55
C PHE A 90 16.01 1.00 -2.99
N PHE A 91 17.03 0.42 -3.62
CA PHE A 91 16.87 -0.24 -4.92
C PHE A 91 15.88 -1.41 -4.87
N GLU A 92 15.95 -2.25 -3.83
CA GLU A 92 15.02 -3.36 -3.61
C GLU A 92 13.59 -2.84 -3.35
N VAL A 93 13.44 -1.79 -2.53
CA VAL A 93 12.15 -1.12 -2.29
C VAL A 93 11.55 -0.57 -3.60
N ARG A 94 12.35 0.07 -4.46
CA ARG A 94 11.91 0.52 -5.79
C ARG A 94 11.40 -0.65 -6.64
N ASN A 95 12.11 -1.77 -6.66
CA ASN A 95 11.70 -2.95 -7.40
C ASN A 95 10.39 -3.55 -6.88
N LEU A 96 10.16 -3.52 -5.56
CA LEU A 96 8.89 -3.91 -4.96
C LEU A 96 7.73 -3.01 -5.41
N PHE A 97 7.92 -1.69 -5.41
CA PHE A 97 6.90 -0.75 -5.93
C PHE A 97 6.64 -0.93 -7.43
N ASN A 98 7.69 -1.13 -8.22
CA ASN A 98 7.60 -1.39 -9.65
C ASN A 98 6.81 -2.68 -9.93
N LEU A 99 7.14 -3.78 -9.24
CA LEU A 99 6.44 -5.05 -9.36
C LEU A 99 4.97 -4.91 -8.93
N GLY A 100 4.73 -4.30 -7.77
CA GLY A 100 3.39 -4.07 -7.25
C GLY A 100 2.53 -3.23 -8.21
N THR A 101 3.10 -2.20 -8.83
CA THR A 101 2.39 -1.37 -9.80
C THR A 101 2.06 -2.14 -11.08
N LYS A 102 2.99 -2.96 -11.60
CA LYS A 102 2.74 -3.83 -12.76
C LYS A 102 1.63 -4.84 -12.48
N LEU A 103 1.67 -5.50 -11.32
CA LEU A 103 0.65 -6.44 -10.88
C LEU A 103 -0.71 -5.76 -10.65
N LEU A 104 -0.73 -4.51 -10.17
CA LEU A 104 -1.95 -3.71 -10.05
C LEU A 104 -2.59 -3.49 -11.43
N ILE A 105 -1.83 -3.06 -12.42
CA ILE A 105 -2.31 -2.85 -13.79
C ILE A 105 -2.89 -4.17 -14.35
N LEU A 106 -2.14 -5.27 -14.20
CA LEU A 106 -2.60 -6.58 -14.64
C LEU A 106 -3.89 -7.01 -13.92
N SER A 107 -3.97 -6.80 -12.61
CA SER A 107 -5.16 -7.08 -11.79
C SER A 107 -6.38 -6.31 -12.29
N LEU A 108 -6.23 -5.02 -12.60
CA LEU A 108 -7.30 -4.17 -13.12
C LEU A 108 -7.77 -4.61 -14.52
N ILE A 109 -6.84 -5.00 -15.40
CA ILE A 109 -7.17 -5.56 -16.72
C ILE A 109 -7.97 -6.85 -16.58
N ILE A 110 -7.49 -7.79 -15.76
CA ILE A 110 -8.17 -9.08 -15.53
C ILE A 110 -9.55 -8.85 -14.91
N CYS A 111 -9.66 -7.96 -13.90
CA CYS A 111 -10.95 -7.59 -13.31
C CYS A 111 -11.92 -7.03 -14.34
N SER A 112 -11.44 -6.17 -15.24
CA SER A 112 -12.28 -5.56 -16.29
C SER A 112 -12.78 -6.60 -17.29
N VAL A 113 -11.90 -7.48 -17.77
CA VAL A 113 -12.24 -8.56 -18.70
C VAL A 113 -13.22 -9.56 -18.07
N LEU A 114 -12.90 -10.07 -16.87
CA LEU A 114 -13.78 -11.02 -16.17
C LEU A 114 -15.10 -10.38 -15.77
N GLY A 115 -15.10 -9.12 -15.31
CA GLY A 115 -16.30 -8.36 -15.01
C GLY A 115 -17.22 -8.20 -16.23
N PHE A 116 -16.64 -7.89 -17.39
CA PHE A 116 -17.37 -7.80 -18.66
C PHE A 116 -17.99 -9.15 -19.07
N ILE A 117 -17.20 -10.23 -19.03
CA ILE A 117 -17.69 -11.58 -19.37
C ILE A 117 -18.82 -12.00 -18.41
N MET A 118 -18.69 -11.67 -17.13
CA MET A 118 -19.63 -12.07 -16.10
C MET A 118 -20.88 -11.19 -16.01
N ARG A 119 -20.94 -10.02 -16.67
CA ARG A 119 -22.01 -9.01 -16.46
C ARG A 119 -23.44 -9.55 -16.63
N ASN A 120 -23.63 -10.55 -17.50
CA ASN A 120 -24.92 -11.16 -17.78
C ASN A 120 -25.23 -12.38 -16.92
N TYR A 121 -24.28 -12.83 -16.09
CA TYR A 121 -24.46 -13.97 -15.20
C TYR A 121 -25.16 -13.54 -13.90
N LYS A 122 -26.15 -14.33 -13.47
CA LYS A 122 -26.83 -14.11 -12.20
C LYS A 122 -25.79 -14.07 -11.07
N LEU A 123 -25.87 -13.06 -10.20
CA LEU A 123 -25.02 -12.89 -9.00
C LEU A 123 -23.55 -12.51 -9.27
N TRP A 124 -23.18 -12.03 -10.47
CA TRP A 124 -21.82 -11.60 -10.78
C TRP A 124 -21.25 -10.59 -9.77
N TYR A 125 -22.10 -9.69 -9.26
CA TYR A 125 -21.75 -8.64 -8.29
C TYR A 125 -21.42 -9.15 -6.87
N LYS A 126 -21.48 -10.47 -6.60
CA LYS A 126 -21.18 -11.03 -5.26
C LYS A 126 -19.72 -10.82 -4.85
N PHE A 127 -18.78 -10.67 -5.79
CA PHE A 127 -17.38 -10.40 -5.43
C PHE A 127 -17.27 -9.10 -4.62
N LEU A 128 -18.09 -8.07 -4.93
CA LEU A 128 -18.13 -6.81 -4.19
C LEU A 128 -18.38 -7.03 -2.69
N LYS A 129 -19.29 -7.95 -2.33
CA LYS A 129 -19.57 -8.29 -0.93
C LYS A 129 -18.35 -8.90 -0.25
N TYR A 130 -17.73 -9.90 -0.89
CA TYR A 130 -16.60 -10.63 -0.29
C TYR A 130 -15.36 -9.75 -0.18
N SER A 131 -15.04 -8.99 -1.22
CA SER A 131 -13.99 -7.96 -1.18
C SER A 131 -14.24 -6.96 -0.08
N ALA A 132 -15.46 -6.43 0.04
CA ALA A 132 -15.81 -5.47 1.08
C ALA A 132 -15.62 -6.03 2.49
N ILE A 133 -16.10 -7.24 2.77
CA ILE A 133 -15.94 -7.86 4.09
C ILE A 133 -14.47 -7.97 4.45
N ILE A 134 -13.64 -8.47 3.53
CA ILE A 134 -12.20 -8.66 3.78
C ILE A 134 -11.47 -7.33 3.95
N LEU A 135 -11.76 -6.33 3.10
CA LEU A 135 -11.17 -4.99 3.17
C LEU A 135 -11.57 -4.21 4.43
N VAL A 136 -12.65 -4.59 5.10
CA VAL A 136 -13.01 -4.03 6.41
C VAL A 136 -12.42 -4.88 7.53
N SER A 137 -12.52 -6.21 7.47
CA SER A 137 -12.17 -7.07 8.59
C SER A 137 -10.66 -7.24 8.79
N ILE A 138 -9.89 -7.44 7.71
CA ILE A 138 -8.44 -7.68 7.82
C ILE A 138 -7.71 -6.40 8.23
N PRO A 139 -7.89 -5.24 7.57
CA PRO A 139 -7.21 -4.01 7.96
C PRO A 139 -7.54 -3.56 9.39
N VAL A 140 -8.80 -3.69 9.83
CA VAL A 140 -9.18 -3.37 11.22
C VAL A 140 -8.52 -4.34 12.21
N ALA A 141 -8.42 -5.63 11.89
CA ALA A 141 -7.69 -6.58 12.74
C ALA A 141 -6.19 -6.25 12.79
N SER A 142 -5.59 -5.83 11.67
CA SER A 142 -4.19 -5.41 11.60
C SER A 142 -3.90 -4.15 12.44
N LEU A 143 -4.89 -3.26 12.64
CA LEU A 143 -4.75 -2.09 13.51
C LEU A 143 -4.42 -2.48 14.96
N ALA A 144 -4.93 -3.62 15.44
CA ALA A 144 -4.59 -4.13 16.77
C ALA A 144 -3.11 -4.53 16.85
N LEU A 145 -2.55 -5.13 15.80
CA LEU A 145 -1.13 -5.50 15.74
C LEU A 145 -0.23 -4.25 15.72
N LEU A 146 -0.60 -3.23 14.93
CA LEU A 146 0.16 -1.97 14.87
C LEU A 146 0.19 -1.23 16.21
N LYS A 147 -0.89 -1.31 17.01
CA LYS A 147 -0.98 -0.65 18.31
C LYS A 147 -0.24 -1.36 19.45
N VAL A 148 -0.03 -2.67 19.33
CA VAL A 148 0.63 -3.46 20.39
C VAL A 148 2.14 -3.35 20.28
N ASP A 149 2.70 -3.51 19.08
CA ASP A 149 4.15 -3.48 18.87
C ASP A 149 4.49 -3.20 17.39
N PHE A 150 4.54 -1.92 17.03
CA PHE A 150 4.85 -1.52 15.66
C PHE A 150 6.26 -1.95 15.24
N THR A 151 7.25 -1.84 16.13
CA THR A 151 8.64 -2.23 15.85
C THR A 151 8.76 -3.71 15.49
N LYS A 152 8.06 -4.61 16.19
CA LYS A 152 8.00 -6.03 15.79
C LYS A 152 7.31 -6.22 14.44
N ALA A 153 6.22 -5.51 14.18
CA ALA A 153 5.52 -5.60 12.89
C ALA A 153 6.40 -5.09 11.74
N PHE A 154 7.10 -3.98 11.94
CA PHE A 154 8.05 -3.40 11.00
C PHE A 154 9.22 -4.35 10.72
N THR A 155 9.81 -4.93 11.76
CA THR A 155 10.87 -5.93 11.64
C THR A 155 10.40 -7.18 10.89
N LEU A 156 9.21 -7.70 11.22
CA LEU A 156 8.65 -8.87 10.56
C LEU A 156 8.38 -8.60 9.08
N PHE A 157 7.85 -7.42 8.74
CA PHE A 157 7.66 -7.00 7.36
C PHE A 157 8.98 -7.04 6.59
N HIS A 158 10.06 -6.47 7.13
CA HIS A 158 11.36 -6.47 6.45
C HIS A 158 11.89 -7.89 6.24
N LYS A 159 11.77 -8.77 7.25
CA LYS A 159 12.17 -10.18 7.12
C LYS A 159 11.36 -10.99 6.10
N ILE A 160 10.12 -10.59 5.84
CA ILE A 160 9.26 -11.22 4.82
C ILE A 160 9.61 -10.70 3.42
N MET A 161 9.90 -9.40 3.30
CA MET A 161 10.09 -8.72 2.02
C MET A 161 11.53 -8.80 1.50
N PHE A 162 12.51 -8.90 2.40
CA PHE A 162 13.93 -8.92 2.09
C PHE A 162 14.58 -10.18 2.64
N ASN A 163 15.47 -10.79 1.85
CA ASN A 163 16.19 -12.03 2.20
C ASN A 163 17.61 -11.77 2.74
N ASN A 164 17.90 -10.53 3.11
CA ASN A 164 19.18 -10.03 3.56
C ASN A 164 18.96 -9.01 4.68
N ASP A 165 20.04 -8.56 5.32
CA ASP A 165 20.00 -7.62 6.45
C ASP A 165 20.31 -6.16 6.06
N LYS A 166 20.35 -5.83 4.76
CA LYS A 166 20.71 -4.47 4.27
C LYS A 166 19.69 -3.39 4.61
N TRP A 167 18.50 -3.79 5.05
CA TRP A 167 17.48 -2.89 5.59
C TRP A 167 17.80 -2.42 7.02
N LEU A 168 18.77 -3.03 7.72
CA LEU A 168 19.28 -2.55 9.00
C LEU A 168 20.28 -1.41 8.77
N LEU A 169 19.74 -0.21 8.55
CA LEU A 169 20.52 1.00 8.28
C LEU A 169 21.23 1.51 9.54
N ASP A 170 22.49 1.92 9.38
CA ASP A 170 23.25 2.60 10.43
C ASP A 170 23.00 4.12 10.34
N PRO A 171 22.60 4.80 11.43
CA PRO A 171 22.26 6.22 11.40
C PRO A 171 23.42 7.16 11.06
N VAL A 172 24.67 6.69 11.12
CA VAL A 172 25.88 7.42 10.74
C VAL A 172 26.18 7.28 9.26
N THR A 173 26.12 6.06 8.69
CA THR A 173 26.41 5.85 7.26
C THR A 173 25.20 6.13 6.37
N ASP A 174 24.00 5.89 6.90
CA ASP A 174 22.70 5.99 6.23
C ASP A 174 21.73 6.91 7.00
N PRO A 175 22.06 8.21 7.17
CA PRO A 175 21.30 9.14 8.00
C PRO A 175 19.88 9.43 7.49
N ILE A 176 19.47 8.88 6.33
CA ILE A 176 18.09 8.88 5.86
C ILE A 176 17.11 8.30 6.88
N ILE A 177 17.52 7.32 7.68
CA ILE A 177 16.69 6.73 8.74
C ILE A 177 16.33 7.76 9.83
N ASN A 178 17.21 8.73 10.09
CA ASN A 178 16.96 9.79 11.08
C ASN A 178 15.86 10.77 10.64
N ILE A 179 15.55 10.82 9.34
CA ILE A 179 14.43 11.62 8.82
C ILE A 179 13.19 10.79 8.50
N MET A 180 13.24 9.46 8.59
CA MET A 180 12.13 8.55 8.35
C MET A 180 11.94 7.60 9.55
N PRO A 181 11.53 8.13 10.73
CA PRO A 181 11.38 7.31 11.92
C PRO A 181 10.27 6.26 11.78
N GLU A 182 10.31 5.21 12.58
CA GLU A 182 9.32 4.12 12.54
C GLU A 182 7.87 4.64 12.68
N GLU A 183 7.65 5.66 13.51
CA GLU A 183 6.34 6.27 13.73
C GLU A 183 5.73 6.85 12.44
N PHE A 184 6.55 7.39 11.54
CA PHE A 184 6.09 7.85 10.24
C PHE A 184 5.51 6.68 9.40
N PHE A 185 6.20 5.54 9.41
CA PHE A 185 5.69 4.34 8.73
C PHE A 185 4.43 3.78 9.40
N ALA A 186 4.30 3.93 10.72
CA ALA A 186 3.06 3.58 11.43
C ALA A 186 1.88 4.44 10.98
N HIS A 187 2.08 5.77 10.85
CA HIS A 187 1.06 6.67 10.31
C HIS A 187 0.68 6.32 8.87
N CYS A 188 1.67 5.98 8.02
CA CYS A 188 1.41 5.48 6.67
C CYS A 188 0.57 4.21 6.68
N GLY A 189 0.92 3.23 7.53
CA GLY A 189 0.17 1.98 7.69
C GLY A 189 -1.28 2.21 8.12
N ILE A 190 -1.50 3.12 9.08
CA ILE A 190 -2.84 3.53 9.54
C ILE A 190 -3.63 4.17 8.39
N ALA A 191 -3.01 5.08 7.62
CA ALA A 191 -3.68 5.72 6.49
C ALA A 191 -4.10 4.70 5.40
N ILE A 192 -3.24 3.73 5.09
CA ILE A 192 -3.58 2.64 4.16
C ILE A 192 -4.78 1.83 4.67
N ILE A 193 -4.82 1.51 5.97
CA ILE A 193 -5.96 0.82 6.61
C ILE A 193 -7.24 1.65 6.47
N VAL A 194 -7.18 2.96 6.76
CA VAL A 194 -8.35 3.85 6.67
C VAL A 194 -8.88 3.95 5.23
N ILE A 195 -8.00 4.21 4.26
CA ILE A 195 -8.38 4.37 2.85
C ILE A 195 -8.96 3.06 2.30
N SER A 196 -8.31 1.91 2.58
CA SER A 196 -8.81 0.61 2.14
C SER A 196 -10.15 0.24 2.79
N THR A 197 -10.36 0.60 4.06
CA THR A 197 -11.64 0.41 4.76
C THR A 197 -12.75 1.26 4.13
N ILE A 198 -12.48 2.53 3.79
CA ILE A 198 -13.44 3.40 3.08
C ILE A 198 -13.85 2.76 1.74
N TRP A 199 -12.88 2.27 0.97
CA TRP A 199 -13.19 1.54 -0.26
C TRP A 199 -14.00 0.27 -0.02
N GLY A 200 -13.69 -0.48 1.05
CA GLY A 200 -14.48 -1.63 1.48
C GLY A 200 -15.95 -1.26 1.75
N VAL A 201 -16.21 -0.16 2.46
CA VAL A 201 -17.56 0.37 2.71
C VAL A 201 -18.25 0.75 1.40
N ILE A 202 -17.56 1.45 0.49
CA ILE A 202 -18.10 1.82 -0.83
C ILE A 202 -18.49 0.56 -1.61
N LEU A 203 -17.64 -0.45 -1.68
CA LEU A 203 -17.92 -1.72 -2.36
C LEU A 203 -19.14 -2.44 -1.73
N PHE A 204 -19.29 -2.39 -0.41
CA PHE A 204 -20.45 -2.95 0.28
C PHE A 204 -21.75 -2.21 -0.08
N LEU A 205 -21.72 -0.88 -0.11
CA LEU A 205 -22.88 -0.07 -0.50
C LEU A 205 -23.28 -0.32 -1.95
N LEU A 206 -22.29 -0.39 -2.86
CA LEU A 206 -22.49 -0.76 -4.27
C LEU A 206 -23.12 -2.15 -4.40
N TYR A 207 -22.61 -3.14 -3.65
CA TYR A 207 -23.20 -4.47 -3.57
C TYR A 207 -24.68 -4.40 -3.17
N ARG A 208 -25.02 -3.68 -2.09
CA ARG A 208 -26.41 -3.57 -1.60
C ARG A 208 -27.33 -2.92 -2.63
N PHE A 209 -26.86 -1.88 -3.31
CA PHE A 209 -27.62 -1.19 -4.35
C PHE A 209 -27.94 -2.12 -5.53
N ILE A 210 -26.93 -2.82 -6.07
CA ILE A 210 -27.09 -3.75 -7.19
C ILE A 210 -27.98 -4.94 -6.78
N HIS A 211 -27.79 -5.48 -5.58
CA HIS A 211 -28.59 -6.58 -5.04
C HIS A 211 -30.08 -6.22 -4.98
N ARG A 212 -30.42 -5.01 -4.48
CA ARG A 212 -31.81 -4.53 -4.42
C ARG A 212 -32.43 -4.40 -5.82
N LYS A 213 -31.72 -3.81 -6.78
CA LYS A 213 -32.20 -3.69 -8.16
C LYS A 213 -32.50 -5.06 -8.79
N GLN A 214 -31.65 -6.05 -8.58
CA GLN A 214 -31.89 -7.39 -9.12
C GLN A 214 -33.07 -8.13 -8.46
N ILE A 215 -33.38 -7.86 -7.18
CA ILE A 215 -34.58 -8.44 -6.56
C ILE A 215 -35.85 -7.81 -7.15
N CYS A 216 -35.88 -6.48 -7.29
CA CYS A 216 -37.05 -5.79 -7.84
C CYS A 216 -37.31 -6.11 -9.32
N SER A 217 -36.26 -6.34 -10.12
CA SER A 217 -36.40 -6.71 -11.53
C SER A 217 -36.84 -8.17 -11.77
N ASN A 218 -36.81 -9.03 -10.74
CA ASN A 218 -37.25 -10.43 -10.81
C ASN A 218 -38.62 -10.67 -10.15
N LYS A 219 -39.30 -9.60 -9.71
CA LYS A 219 -40.71 -9.60 -9.31
C LYS A 219 -41.53 -9.06 -10.45
#